data_AF-B5I4F0-F1
#
_entry.id   AF-B5I4F0-F1
#
_cell.length_a   1.000
_cell.length_b   1.000
_cell.length_c   1.000
_cell.angle_alpha   90.00
_cell.angle_beta   90.00
_cell.angle_gamma   90.00
#
_symmetry.space_group_name_H-M   'P 1'
#
loop_
_entity.id
_entity.type
_entity.pdbx_description
1 polymer ?
#
loop_
_entity_poly.entity_id
_entity_poly.type
_entity_poly.pdbx_seq_one_letter_code
_entity_poly.pdbx_strand_id
1 'polypeptide(L)' 'MLPDVAATDPQRVGRHGMEITLAVSQGYEVHREPVGKRVTALIALADDPGGGIAGRTAP' A
#
# COMPACT_ATOMS: atom_id res chain seq x y z
N MET A 1 28.87 -5.90 -7.45
CA MET A 1 28.00 -4.77 -7.85
C MET A 1 27.04 -4.51 -6.69
N LEU A 2 27.15 -3.36 -6.04
CA LEU A 2 26.21 -2.96 -4.97
C LEU A 2 25.02 -2.23 -5.61
N PRO A 3 23.80 -2.31 -5.07
CA PRO A 3 22.68 -1.53 -5.57
C PRO A 3 23.01 -0.04 -5.43
N ASP A 4 22.90 0.71 -6.52
CA ASP A 4 23.10 2.15 -6.54
C ASP A 4 21.75 2.84 -6.32
N VAL A 5 21.73 3.93 -5.54
CA VAL A 5 20.51 4.70 -5.30
C VAL A 5 20.25 5.52 -6.56
N ALA A 6 19.21 5.15 -7.30
CA ALA A 6 18.83 5.89 -8.50
C ALA A 6 18.57 7.37 -8.19
N ALA A 7 19.08 8.25 -9.06
CA ALA A 7 18.80 9.68 -8.97
C ALA A 7 17.29 9.94 -8.96
N THR A 8 16.85 10.83 -8.08
CA THR A 8 15.43 11.16 -7.88
C THR A 8 14.81 11.70 -9.16
N ASP A 9 14.06 10.87 -9.90
CA ASP A 9 13.27 11.27 -11.06
C ASP A 9 11.92 11.88 -10.59
N PRO A 10 11.66 13.18 -10.84
CA PRO A 10 10.42 13.83 -10.45
C PRO A 10 9.17 13.34 -11.20
N GLN A 11 9.33 12.68 -12.35
CA GLN A 11 8.24 12.03 -13.10
C GLN A 11 8.01 10.58 -12.64
N ARG A 12 8.85 10.06 -11.74
CA ARG A 12 8.69 8.73 -11.15
C ARG A 12 7.46 8.70 -10.26
N VAL A 13 6.52 7.81 -10.60
CA VAL A 13 5.38 7.47 -9.72
C VAL A 13 5.95 6.97 -8.39
N GLY A 14 5.85 7.80 -7.36
CA GLY A 14 6.50 7.55 -6.07
C GLY A 14 6.72 8.79 -5.20
N ARG A 15 6.71 10.01 -5.77
CA ARG A 15 6.76 11.24 -4.95
C ARG A 15 5.47 11.47 -4.14
N HIS A 16 4.33 11.02 -4.66
CA HIS A 16 3.00 11.11 -4.04
C HIS A 16 2.47 9.75 -3.58
N GLY A 17 3.35 8.74 -3.44
CA GLY A 17 2.93 7.35 -3.21
C GLY A 17 2.00 7.19 -2.00
N MET A 18 2.22 7.99 -0.95
CA MET A 18 1.35 7.99 0.23
C MET A 18 -0.01 8.65 -0.04
N GLU A 19 -0.06 9.74 -0.79
CA GLU A 19 -1.30 10.41 -1.16
C GLU A 19 -2.19 9.47 -2.00
N ILE A 20 -1.58 8.74 -2.94
CA ILE A 20 -2.27 7.71 -3.74
C ILE A 20 -2.78 6.60 -2.82
N THR A 21 -1.93 6.09 -1.93
CA THR A 21 -2.30 5.01 -1.00
C THR A 21 -3.49 5.40 -0.13
N LEU A 22 -3.48 6.62 0.42
CA LEU A 22 -4.58 7.15 1.23
C LEU A 22 -5.86 7.35 0.40
N ALA A 23 -5.74 7.85 -0.83
CA ALA A 23 -6.89 8.10 -1.70
C ALA A 23 -7.62 6.83 -2.13
N VAL A 24 -6.92 5.70 -2.29
CA VAL A 24 -7.52 4.43 -2.75
C VAL A 24 -7.85 3.45 -1.62
N SER A 25 -7.35 3.70 -0.40
CA SER A 25 -7.58 2.81 0.74
C SER A 25 -8.90 3.11 1.45
N GLN A 26 -9.62 2.07 1.87
CA GLN A 26 -10.76 2.17 2.79
C GLN A 26 -10.31 2.31 4.25
N GLY A 27 -9.09 1.89 4.56
CA GLY A 27 -8.48 1.98 5.87
C GLY A 27 -6.96 1.98 5.76
N TYR A 28 -6.30 2.71 6.66
CA TYR A 28 -4.86 2.88 6.64
C TYR A 28 -4.30 2.96 8.06
N GLU A 29 -3.32 2.12 8.37
CA GLU A 29 -2.67 2.06 9.68
C GLU A 29 -1.16 2.04 9.54
N VAL A 30 -0.49 2.72 10.49
CA VAL A 30 0.97 2.72 10.59
C VAL A 30 1.36 2.36 12.01
N HIS A 31 2.10 1.27 12.15
CA HIS A 31 2.65 0.80 13.42
C HIS A 31 4.17 0.94 13.40
N ARG A 32 4.74 1.51 14.47
CA ARG A 32 6.19 1.52 14.67
C ARG A 32 6.65 0.14 15.11
N GLU A 33 7.72 -0.34 14.51
CA GLU A 33 8.32 -1.65 14.81
C GLU A 33 9.79 -1.43 15.23
N PRO A 34 10.41 -2.37 15.98
CA PRO A 34 11.77 -2.17 16.52
C PRO A 34 12.84 -1.78 15.49
N VAL A 35 12.70 -2.22 14.24
CA VAL A 35 13.63 -1.93 13.14
C VAL A 35 12.98 -1.16 11.98
N GLY A 36 11.84 -0.51 12.20
CA GLY A 36 11.18 0.28 11.16
C GLY A 36 9.71 0.59 11.41
N LYS A 37 8.88 0.39 10.37
CA LYS A 37 7.43 0.55 10.46
C LYS A 37 6.72 -0.51 9.64
N ARG A 38 5.54 -0.89 10.10
CA ARG A 38 4.58 -1.69 9.35
C ARG A 38 3.42 -0.79 8.92
N VAL A 39 3.13 -0.81 7.63
CA VAL A 39 2.03 -0.04 7.03
C VAL A 39 1.01 -1.04 6.50
N THR A 40 -0.24 -0.87 6.89
CA THR A 40 -1.36 -1.69 6.41
C THR A 40 -2.34 -0.76 5.70
N ALA A 41 -2.73 -1.10 4.47
CA ALA A 41 -3.78 -0.42 3.72
C ALA A 41 -4.83 -1.44 3.28
N LEU A 42 -6.10 -1.13 3.49
CA LEU A 42 -7.23 -1.93 3.03
C LEU A 42 -7.69 -1.39 1.68
N ILE A 43 -7.66 -2.21 0.63
CA ILE A 43 -8.02 -1.81 -0.74
C ILE A 43 -9.19 -2.67 -1.20
N ALA A 44 -10.23 -2.03 -1.74
CA ALA A 44 -11.36 -2.73 -2.35
C ALA A 44 -10.91 -3.47 -3.61
N LEU A 45 -11.27 -4.73 -3.75
CA LEU A 45 -11.13 -5.42 -5.04
C LEU A 45 -12.33 -5.09 -5.92
N ALA A 46 -12.09 -4.78 -7.20
CA ALA A 46 -13.11 -4.27 -8.12
C ALA A 46 -14.31 -5.24 -8.35
N ASP A 47 -14.10 -6.54 -8.12
CA ASP A 47 -15.12 -7.58 -8.32
C ASP A 47 -15.91 -7.93 -7.03
N ASP A 48 -15.69 -7.22 -5.92
CA ASP A 48 -16.48 -7.37 -4.68
C ASP A 48 -17.43 -6.18 -4.46
N PRO A 49 -18.65 -6.21 -5.03
CA PRO A 49 -19.66 -5.18 -4.81
C PRO A 49 -20.29 -5.22 -3.39
N GLY A 50 -19.81 -6.09 -2.49
CA GLY A 50 -20.42 -6.34 -1.18
C GLY A 50 -19.59 -5.94 0.04
N GLY A 51 -18.33 -5.51 -0.10
CA GLY A 51 -17.52 -5.06 1.04
C GLY A 51 -17.27 -6.15 2.09
N GLY A 52 -17.15 -7.40 1.65
CA GLY A 52 -16.74 -8.48 2.52
C GLY A 52 -15.23 -8.51 2.63
N ILE A 53 -14.67 -7.93 3.70
CA ILE A 53 -13.22 -8.01 4.02
C ILE A 53 -12.68 -9.45 4.16
N ALA A 54 -13.53 -10.47 3.99
CA ALA A 54 -13.14 -11.86 3.82
C ALA A 54 -14.01 -12.56 2.76
N GLY A 55 -13.41 -13.03 1.67
CA GLY A 55 -14.01 -14.01 0.75
C GLY A 55 -13.12 -14.21 -0.48
N ARG A 56 -12.42 -15.32 -0.72
CA ARG A 56 -12.62 -16.73 -0.34
C ARG A 56 -11.34 -17.36 0.23
N THR A 57 -11.46 -18.02 1.37
CA THR A 57 -10.82 -19.33 1.53
C THR A 57 -11.94 -20.34 1.34
N ALA A 58 -12.01 -20.95 0.16
CA ALA A 58 -12.80 -22.16 -0.07
C ALA A 58 -11.79 -23.27 -0.43
N PRO A 59 -12.06 -24.54 -0.03
CA PRO A 59 -11.09 -25.62 0.14
C PRO A 59 -10.35 -26.03 -1.14
#